data_AF-A0A131Y296-F1
#
_entry.id   AF-A0A131Y296-F1
#
_cell.length_a   1.000
_cell.length_b   1.000
_cell.length_c   1.000
_cell.angle_alpha   90.00
_cell.angle_beta   90.00
_cell.angle_gamma   90.00
#
_symmetry.space_group_name_H-M   'P 1'
#
loop_
_entity.id
_entity.type
_entity.pdbx_description
1 polymer ?
#
loop_
_entity_poly.entity_id
_entity_poly.type
_entity_poly.pdbx_seq_one_letter_code
_entity_poly.pdbx_strand_id
1 'polypeptide(L)'
;EERVQYKEHRRVCHINAEQKRRFNIKNGFESLRHLLPSLSQNPDSKVSKAQMLQQAGEYIRTLKNERQQQQEEAEMLKKQIESFNQAISLYQNQLPATGVPLPCQRANHLRENFDDYVRTRTLQNWKFWIFSLLLEPLLESYNQTVSKAGLDEMCKTVLVWVEQNCSLRALRPGVLDSLRYLSTTTNILSDPSRLPEEATQAVTKKELVPRFKFSSEHQKDR
;
A
#
# COMPACT_ATOMS: atom_id res chain seq x y z
N GLU A 1 -40.32 15.64 -84.39
CA GLU A 1 -40.83 15.49 -83.01
C GLU A 1 -40.00 14.51 -82.16
N GLU A 2 -39.61 13.34 -82.67
CA GLU A 2 -38.75 12.36 -81.95
C GLU A 2 -37.44 12.91 -81.39
N ARG A 3 -36.68 13.72 -82.17
CA ARG A 3 -35.43 14.33 -81.69
C ARG A 3 -35.63 15.32 -80.52
N VAL A 4 -36.82 15.90 -80.39
CA VAL A 4 -37.17 16.82 -79.29
C VAL A 4 -37.54 16.01 -78.05
N GLN A 5 -38.32 14.93 -78.21
CA GLN A 5 -38.63 14.01 -77.11
C GLN A 5 -37.39 13.31 -76.53
N TYR A 6 -36.41 12.92 -77.37
CA TYR A 6 -35.16 12.31 -76.90
C TYR A 6 -34.33 13.27 -76.04
N LYS A 7 -34.25 14.55 -76.43
CA LYS A 7 -33.56 15.58 -75.63
C LYS A 7 -34.26 15.82 -74.29
N GLU A 8 -35.59 15.82 -74.28
CA GLU A 8 -36.37 15.98 -73.04
C GLU A 8 -36.22 14.77 -72.11
N HIS A 9 -36.24 13.55 -72.64
CA HIS A 9 -35.99 12.34 -71.85
C HIS A 9 -34.59 12.35 -71.19
N ARG A 10 -33.57 12.78 -71.94
CA ARG A 10 -32.20 12.93 -71.42
C ARG A 10 -32.11 13.99 -70.31
N ARG A 11 -32.85 15.09 -70.46
CA ARG A 11 -32.96 16.16 -69.46
C ARG A 11 -33.61 15.65 -68.18
N VAL A 12 -34.72 14.92 -68.28
CA VAL A 12 -35.41 14.32 -67.12
C VAL A 12 -34.51 13.30 -66.40
N CYS A 13 -33.82 12.44 -67.13
CA CYS A 13 -32.87 11.49 -66.55
C CYS A 13 -31.74 12.21 -65.77
N HIS A 14 -31.18 13.29 -66.33
CA HIS A 14 -30.16 14.09 -65.66
C HIS A 14 -30.70 14.78 -64.38
N ILE A 15 -31.93 15.30 -64.42
CA ILE A 15 -32.58 15.90 -63.24
C ILE A 15 -32.77 14.85 -62.13
N ASN A 16 -33.28 13.66 -62.48
CA ASN A 16 -33.49 12.58 -61.51
C ASN A 16 -32.16 12.12 -60.87
N ALA A 17 -31.10 12.01 -61.67
CA ALA A 17 -29.77 11.66 -61.18
C ALA A 17 -29.23 12.71 -60.20
N GLU A 18 -29.38 14.00 -60.52
CA GLU A 18 -28.94 15.09 -59.62
C GLU A 18 -29.81 15.19 -58.37
N GLN A 19 -31.12 14.96 -58.46
CA GLN A 19 -32.00 14.87 -57.28
C GLN A 19 -31.57 13.74 -56.35
N LYS A 20 -31.29 12.55 -56.88
CA LYS A 20 -30.78 11.41 -56.09
C LYS A 20 -29.43 11.74 -55.43
N ARG A 21 -28.52 12.40 -56.15
CA ARG A 21 -27.24 12.86 -55.59
C ARG A 21 -27.45 13.86 -54.44
N ARG A 22 -28.32 14.85 -54.62
CA ARG A 22 -28.66 15.84 -53.57
C ARG A 22 -29.32 15.21 -52.35
N PHE A 23 -30.19 14.23 -52.56
CA PHE A 23 -30.81 13.47 -51.48
C PHE A 23 -29.77 12.71 -50.65
N ASN A 24 -28.84 12.01 -51.30
CA ASN A 24 -27.76 11.32 -50.59
C ASN A 24 -26.88 12.28 -49.78
N ILE A 25 -26.55 13.45 -50.33
CA ILE A 25 -25.81 14.49 -49.59
C ILE A 25 -26.61 14.98 -48.39
N LYS A 26 -27.93 15.22 -48.54
CA LYS A 26 -28.80 15.63 -47.43
C LYS A 26 -28.79 14.60 -46.30
N ASN A 27 -28.91 13.31 -46.63
CA ASN A 27 -28.84 12.23 -45.64
C ASN A 27 -27.48 12.19 -44.94
N GLY A 28 -26.38 12.43 -45.67
CA GLY A 28 -25.05 12.55 -45.07
C GLY A 28 -24.93 13.68 -44.04
N PHE A 29 -25.55 14.85 -44.30
CA PHE A 29 -25.62 15.93 -43.32
C PHE A 29 -26.49 15.57 -42.11
N GLU A 30 -27.57 14.82 -42.31
CA GLU A 30 -28.43 14.35 -41.22
C GLU A 30 -27.67 13.37 -40.31
N SER A 31 -26.94 12.41 -40.88
CA SER A 31 -26.04 11.53 -40.12
C SER A 31 -24.94 12.31 -39.39
N LEU A 32 -24.32 13.29 -40.06
CA LEU A 32 -23.29 14.12 -39.45
C LEU A 32 -23.82 14.88 -38.23
N ARG A 33 -25.05 15.40 -38.31
CA ARG A 33 -25.71 16.09 -37.19
C ARG A 33 -25.82 15.19 -35.95
N HIS A 34 -26.15 13.91 -36.13
CA HIS A 34 -26.27 12.97 -35.02
C HIS A 34 -24.93 12.60 -34.38
N LEU A 35 -23.82 12.68 -35.14
CA LEU A 35 -22.47 12.38 -34.65
C LEU A 35 -21.83 13.54 -33.89
N LEU A 36 -22.32 14.77 -34.06
CA LEU A 36 -21.79 15.96 -33.39
C LEU A 36 -22.47 16.15 -32.03
N PRO A 37 -21.73 16.06 -30.90
CA PRO A 37 -22.32 16.15 -29.56
C PRO A 37 -23.11 17.44 -29.31
N SER A 38 -22.62 18.56 -29.84
CA SER A 38 -23.27 19.88 -29.71
C SER A 38 -24.61 19.98 -30.42
N LEU A 39 -24.83 19.17 -31.48
CA LEU A 39 -26.05 19.18 -32.29
C LEU A 39 -26.98 18.02 -31.96
N SER A 40 -26.44 16.87 -31.55
CA SER A 40 -27.23 15.71 -31.12
C SER A 40 -27.95 15.98 -29.79
N GLN A 41 -27.34 16.76 -28.89
CA GLN A 41 -27.95 17.18 -27.63
C GLN A 41 -29.01 18.28 -27.77
N ASN A 42 -29.03 18.99 -28.92
CA ASN A 42 -30.00 20.06 -29.20
C ASN A 42 -30.67 19.88 -30.58
N PRO A 43 -31.69 19.00 -30.68
CA PRO A 43 -32.32 18.63 -31.95
C PRO A 43 -32.95 19.79 -32.71
N ASP A 44 -33.41 20.83 -32.02
CA ASP A 44 -34.08 22.01 -32.63
C ASP A 44 -33.10 23.09 -33.13
N SER A 45 -31.79 22.91 -32.91
CA SER A 45 -30.78 23.90 -33.27
C SER A 45 -30.62 24.03 -34.80
N LYS A 46 -31.07 25.15 -35.37
CA LYS A 46 -30.95 25.43 -36.81
C LYS A 46 -29.51 25.86 -37.14
N VAL A 47 -28.69 24.90 -37.58
CA VAL A 47 -27.28 25.11 -37.95
C VAL A 47 -27.09 24.99 -39.45
N SER A 48 -26.33 25.92 -40.04
CA SER A 48 -26.04 25.92 -41.48
C SER A 48 -25.14 24.75 -41.87
N LYS A 49 -25.19 24.32 -43.14
CA LYS A 49 -24.30 23.26 -43.65
C LYS A 49 -22.81 23.61 -43.49
N ALA A 50 -22.45 24.88 -43.72
CA ALA A 50 -21.07 25.36 -43.55
C ALA A 50 -20.61 25.23 -42.09
N GLN A 51 -21.45 25.66 -41.15
CA GLN A 51 -21.15 25.56 -39.72
C GLN A 51 -21.10 24.10 -39.24
N MET A 52 -21.94 23.22 -39.77
CA MET A 52 -21.90 21.79 -39.45
C MET A 52 -20.58 21.14 -39.91
N LEU A 53 -20.08 21.52 -41.09
CA LEU A 53 -18.77 21.04 -41.58
C LEU A 53 -17.61 21.57 -40.72
N GLN A 54 -17.69 22.84 -40.29
CA GLN A 54 -16.68 23.42 -39.39
C GLN A 54 -16.65 22.70 -38.04
N GLN A 55 -17.81 22.52 -37.41
CA GLN A 55 -17.93 21.80 -36.13
C GLN A 55 -17.44 20.36 -36.25
N ALA A 56 -17.68 19.70 -37.39
CA ALA A 56 -17.13 18.38 -37.66
C ALA A 56 -15.60 18.37 -37.74
N GLY A 57 -15.00 19.35 -38.42
CA GLY A 57 -13.54 19.49 -38.48
C GLY A 57 -12.93 19.73 -37.09
N GLU A 58 -13.56 20.57 -36.27
CA GLU A 58 -13.15 20.83 -34.90
C GLU A 58 -13.30 19.57 -34.03
N TYR A 59 -14.43 18.87 -34.12
CA TYR A 59 -14.67 17.65 -33.34
C TYR A 59 -13.70 16.52 -33.70
N ILE A 60 -13.37 16.34 -34.98
CA ILE A 60 -12.33 15.39 -35.41
C ILE A 60 -10.97 15.74 -34.78
N ARG A 61 -10.63 17.04 -34.69
CA ARG A 61 -9.39 17.48 -34.05
C ARG A 61 -9.40 17.16 -32.56
N THR A 62 -10.50 17.42 -31.88
CA THR A 62 -10.68 17.09 -30.45
C THR A 62 -10.53 15.58 -30.23
N LEU A 63 -11.24 14.74 -30.98
CA LEU A 63 -11.15 13.28 -30.86
C LEU A 63 -9.73 12.76 -31.13
N LYS A 64 -8.99 13.36 -32.08
CA LYS A 64 -7.59 13.00 -32.33
C LYS A 64 -6.69 13.34 -31.14
N ASN A 65 -6.89 14.50 -30.52
CA ASN A 65 -6.14 14.92 -29.35
C ASN A 65 -6.47 14.05 -28.13
N GLU A 66 -7.75 13.76 -27.88
CA GLU A 66 -8.19 12.87 -26.79
C GLU A 66 -7.61 11.46 -26.95
N ARG A 67 -7.66 10.91 -28.16
CA ARG A 67 -7.04 9.60 -28.45
C ARG A 67 -5.53 9.61 -28.18
N GLN A 68 -4.85 10.70 -28.55
CA GLN A 68 -3.41 10.83 -28.29
C GLN A 68 -3.12 10.89 -26.78
N GLN A 69 -3.91 11.67 -26.03
CA GLN A 69 -3.77 11.78 -24.58
C GLN A 69 -4.01 10.43 -23.88
N GLN A 70 -5.05 9.70 -24.27
CA GLN A 70 -5.34 8.36 -23.74
C GLN A 70 -4.20 7.37 -24.03
N GLN A 71 -3.57 7.47 -25.20
CA GLN A 71 -2.43 6.63 -25.56
C GLN A 71 -1.21 6.93 -24.69
N GLU A 72 -0.90 8.21 -24.46
CA GLU A 72 0.20 8.64 -23.59
C GLU A 72 -0.02 8.20 -22.14
N GLU A 73 -1.24 8.33 -21.62
CA GLU A 73 -1.60 7.87 -20.27
C GLU A 73 -1.45 6.34 -20.15
N ALA A 74 -1.92 5.59 -21.14
CA ALA A 74 -1.78 4.14 -21.17
C ALA A 74 -0.31 3.69 -21.18
N GLU A 75 0.56 4.39 -21.91
CA GLU A 75 2.01 4.14 -21.92
C GLU A 75 2.66 4.46 -20.58
N MET A 76 2.25 5.55 -19.93
CA MET A 76 2.73 5.94 -18.61
C MET A 76 2.33 4.91 -17.54
N LEU A 77 1.08 4.45 -17.54
CA LEU A 77 0.60 3.41 -16.61
C LEU A 77 1.34 2.08 -16.82
N LYS A 78 1.63 1.69 -18.06
CA LYS A 78 2.44 0.50 -18.36
C LYS A 78 3.84 0.59 -17.75
N LYS A 79 4.50 1.75 -17.85
CA LYS A 79 5.81 1.99 -17.23
C LYS A 79 5.75 1.91 -15.71
N GLN A 80 4.69 2.43 -15.09
CA GLN A 80 4.49 2.31 -13.64
C GLN A 80 4.30 0.85 -13.21
N ILE A 81 3.49 0.08 -13.94
CA ILE A 81 3.31 -1.36 -13.69
C ILE A 81 4.66 -2.09 -13.77
N GLU A 82 5.46 -1.80 -14.80
CA GLU A 82 6.79 -2.40 -14.94
C GLU A 82 7.71 -2.03 -13.77
N SER A 83 7.74 -0.77 -13.36
CA SER A 83 8.51 -0.32 -12.19
C SER A 83 8.08 -1.02 -10.91
N PHE A 84 6.77 -1.19 -10.67
CA PHE A 84 6.28 -1.91 -9.50
C PHE A 84 6.61 -3.39 -9.56
N ASN A 85 6.50 -4.03 -10.72
CA ASN A 85 6.89 -5.43 -10.90
C ASN A 85 8.38 -5.64 -10.65
N GLN A 86 9.25 -4.72 -11.09
CA GLN A 86 10.67 -4.75 -10.77
C GLN A 86 10.91 -4.66 -9.26
N ALA A 87 10.25 -3.73 -8.57
CA ALA A 87 10.34 -3.60 -7.11
C ALA A 87 9.86 -4.87 -6.38
N ILE A 88 8.74 -5.44 -6.80
CA ILE A 88 8.21 -6.70 -6.26
C ILE A 88 9.22 -7.83 -6.45
N SER A 89 9.79 -7.96 -7.65
CA SER A 89 10.79 -8.99 -7.94
C SER A 89 12.05 -8.81 -7.08
N LEU A 90 12.52 -7.59 -6.87
CA LEU A 90 13.64 -7.30 -5.97
C LEU A 90 13.35 -7.78 -4.54
N TYR A 91 12.17 -7.46 -4.01
CA TYR A 91 11.78 -7.93 -2.67
C TYR A 91 11.63 -9.45 -2.61
N GLN A 92 11.06 -10.07 -3.65
CA GLN A 92 10.94 -11.53 -3.72
C GLN A 92 12.31 -12.22 -3.76
N ASN A 93 13.30 -11.66 -4.47
CA ASN A 93 14.67 -12.17 -4.50
C ASN A 93 15.39 -12.05 -3.15
N GLN A 94 14.97 -11.12 -2.29
CA GLN A 94 15.46 -11.00 -0.91
C GLN A 94 14.80 -12.02 0.03
N LEU A 95 13.73 -12.71 -0.40
CA LEU A 95 13.11 -13.75 0.40
C LEU A 95 13.91 -15.06 0.31
N PRO A 96 14.09 -15.79 1.41
CA PRO A 96 14.72 -17.09 1.38
C PRO A 96 13.91 -18.10 0.56
N ALA A 97 14.60 -18.97 -0.19
CA ALA A 97 14.02 -19.98 -1.10
C ALA A 97 13.03 -20.95 -0.43
N THR A 98 13.05 -21.04 0.90
CA THR A 98 12.22 -21.96 1.68
C THR A 98 10.75 -21.53 1.80
N GLY A 99 10.41 -20.28 1.47
CA GLY A 99 9.12 -19.71 1.89
C GLY A 99 9.07 -19.58 3.43
N VAL A 100 8.50 -18.50 3.93
CA VAL A 100 8.83 -18.04 5.28
C VAL A 100 8.14 -18.87 6.38
N PRO A 101 8.84 -19.24 7.46
CA PRO A 101 8.33 -19.03 8.81
C PRO A 101 8.48 -17.53 9.12
N LEU A 102 7.55 -16.69 8.65
CA LEU A 102 7.52 -15.23 8.86
C LEU A 102 7.70 -14.76 10.32
N PRO A 103 7.38 -15.55 11.37
CA PRO A 103 7.61 -15.10 12.74
C PRO A 103 9.09 -14.89 13.09
N CYS A 104 10.02 -15.64 12.50
CA CYS A 104 11.39 -15.75 13.03
C CYS A 104 12.33 -14.61 12.62
N GLN A 105 12.39 -14.23 11.33
CA GLN A 105 13.33 -13.20 10.86
C GLN A 105 13.03 -11.80 11.40
N ARG A 106 11.76 -11.41 11.54
CA ARG A 106 11.41 -10.09 12.12
C ARG A 106 11.45 -10.06 13.65
N ALA A 107 11.18 -11.19 14.32
CA ALA A 107 11.42 -11.29 15.76
C ALA A 107 12.91 -11.05 16.08
N ASN A 108 13.81 -11.54 15.23
CA ASN A 108 15.25 -11.26 15.38
C ASN A 108 15.57 -9.78 15.16
N HIS A 109 15.01 -9.12 14.15
CA HIS A 109 15.28 -7.69 13.92
C HIS A 109 14.75 -6.79 15.07
N LEU A 110 13.53 -7.02 15.57
CA LEU A 110 13.02 -6.26 16.72
C LEU A 110 13.85 -6.51 17.98
N ARG A 111 14.34 -7.73 18.16
CA ARG A 111 15.23 -8.10 19.25
C ARG A 111 16.59 -7.41 19.14
N GLU A 112 17.17 -7.35 17.95
CA GLU A 112 18.43 -6.63 17.69
C GLU A 112 18.29 -5.13 17.98
N ASN A 113 17.19 -4.51 17.55
CA ASN A 113 16.92 -3.10 17.85
C ASN A 113 16.73 -2.86 19.35
N PHE A 114 16.06 -3.78 20.06
CA PHE A 114 15.93 -3.69 21.51
C PHE A 114 17.28 -3.85 22.21
N ASP A 115 18.07 -4.84 21.84
CA ASP A 115 19.41 -5.07 22.41
C ASP A 115 20.32 -3.84 22.20
N ASP A 116 20.27 -3.20 21.02
CA ASP A 116 21.03 -1.98 20.72
C ASP A 116 20.51 -0.75 21.50
N TYR A 117 19.19 -0.62 21.65
CA TYR A 117 18.58 0.42 22.46
C TYR A 117 18.94 0.27 23.95
N VAL A 118 18.88 -0.95 24.48
CA VAL A 118 19.27 -1.27 25.86
C VAL A 118 20.74 -0.96 26.08
N ARG A 119 21.62 -1.30 25.13
CA ARG A 119 23.04 -0.93 25.21
C ARG A 119 23.21 0.58 25.28
N THR A 120 22.65 1.31 24.33
CA THR A 120 22.80 2.78 24.25
C THR A 120 22.30 3.47 25.52
N ARG A 121 21.13 3.07 26.02
CA ARG A 121 20.53 3.65 27.23
C ARG A 121 21.26 3.25 28.51
N THR A 122 21.73 2.00 28.61
CA THR A 122 22.51 1.53 29.77
C THR A 122 23.84 2.26 29.87
N LEU A 123 24.50 2.54 28.74
CA LEU A 123 25.74 3.33 28.71
C LEU A 123 25.53 4.80 29.12
N GLN A 124 24.35 5.36 28.86
CA GLN A 124 23.98 6.70 29.34
C GLN A 124 23.61 6.70 30.83
N ASN A 125 22.89 5.67 31.27
CA ASN A 125 22.43 5.52 32.65
C ASN A 125 22.28 4.03 32.98
N TRP A 126 23.19 3.52 33.81
CA TRP A 126 23.23 2.10 34.19
C TRP A 126 21.94 1.59 34.84
N LYS A 127 21.14 2.46 35.48
CA LYS A 127 19.86 2.07 36.08
C LYS A 127 18.86 1.57 35.04
N PHE A 128 18.99 2.02 33.79
CA PHE A 128 18.13 1.57 32.69
C PHE A 128 18.26 0.05 32.46
N TRP A 129 19.41 -0.54 32.75
CA TRP A 129 19.60 -1.98 32.62
C TRP A 129 18.62 -2.79 33.48
N ILE A 130 18.35 -2.34 34.71
CA ILE A 130 17.36 -2.99 35.58
C ILE A 130 15.96 -2.93 34.94
N PHE A 131 15.59 -1.80 34.35
CA PHE A 131 14.33 -1.68 33.62
C PHE A 131 14.29 -2.57 32.38
N SER A 132 15.43 -2.75 31.69
CA SER A 132 15.51 -3.61 30.51
C SER A 132 15.20 -5.08 30.83
N LEU A 133 15.63 -5.56 32.00
CA LEU A 133 15.33 -6.91 32.47
C LEU A 133 13.83 -7.12 32.70
N LEU A 134 13.12 -6.08 33.14
CA LEU A 134 11.66 -6.11 33.32
C LEU A 134 10.90 -6.03 31.99
N LEU A 135 11.45 -5.30 31.03
CA LEU A 135 10.82 -5.04 29.74
C LEU A 135 11.06 -6.15 28.72
N GLU A 136 12.17 -6.90 28.81
CA GLU A 136 12.51 -7.96 27.86
C GLU A 136 11.39 -9.02 27.75
N PRO A 137 10.84 -9.57 28.85
CA PRO A 137 9.75 -10.54 28.73
C PRO A 137 8.42 -9.94 28.24
N LEU A 138 8.17 -8.67 28.54
CA LEU A 138 6.99 -7.96 28.03
C LEU A 138 7.10 -7.72 26.52
N LEU A 139 8.29 -7.41 26.02
CA LEU A 139 8.53 -7.25 24.59
C LEU A 139 8.36 -8.58 23.85
N GLU A 140 8.84 -9.69 24.43
CA GLU A 140 8.66 -11.02 23.87
C GLU A 140 7.17 -11.41 23.80
N SER A 141 6.39 -11.17 24.87
CA SER A 141 4.94 -11.45 24.85
C SER A 141 4.18 -10.54 23.89
N TYR A 142 4.51 -9.25 23.83
CA TYR A 142 3.94 -8.30 22.86
C TYR A 142 4.13 -8.79 21.41
N ASN A 143 5.34 -9.24 21.07
CA ASN A 143 5.68 -9.70 19.73
C ASN A 143 4.91 -10.95 19.28
N GLN A 144 4.47 -11.77 20.25
CA GLN A 144 3.71 -13.00 20.03
C GLN A 144 2.20 -12.74 19.97
N THR A 145 1.68 -11.81 20.78
CA THR A 145 0.24 -11.60 20.94
C THR A 145 -0.34 -10.52 20.02
N VAL A 146 0.41 -9.46 19.71
CA VAL A 146 -0.14 -8.32 18.97
C VAL A 146 -0.23 -8.61 17.47
N SER A 147 -1.42 -8.37 16.91
CA SER A 147 -1.72 -8.58 15.50
C SER A 147 -1.00 -7.58 14.61
N LYS A 148 -0.59 -8.08 13.44
CA LYS A 148 0.19 -7.36 12.43
C LYS A 148 -0.59 -7.20 11.12
N ALA A 149 -1.88 -7.54 11.13
CA ALA A 149 -2.74 -7.60 9.94
C ALA A 149 -3.25 -6.23 9.46
N GLY A 150 -3.25 -5.21 10.33
CA GLY A 150 -3.70 -3.85 10.03
C GLY A 150 -3.74 -2.98 11.29
N LEU A 151 -3.87 -1.67 11.13
CA LEU A 151 -3.82 -0.72 12.25
C LEU A 151 -4.94 -0.95 13.27
N ASP A 152 -6.18 -1.15 12.81
CA ASP A 152 -7.35 -1.36 13.68
C ASP A 152 -7.23 -2.64 14.51
N GLU A 153 -6.82 -3.74 13.87
CA GLU A 153 -6.62 -5.03 14.52
C GLU A 153 -5.41 -5.00 15.47
N MET A 154 -4.34 -4.28 15.09
CA MET A 154 -3.21 -4.03 15.97
C MET A 154 -3.67 -3.27 17.23
N CYS A 155 -4.39 -2.16 17.10
CA CYS A 155 -4.88 -1.38 18.24
C CYS A 155 -5.74 -2.24 19.19
N LYS A 156 -6.68 -3.03 18.65
CA LYS A 156 -7.51 -3.94 19.45
C LYS A 156 -6.66 -4.95 20.21
N THR A 157 -5.74 -5.63 19.52
CA THR A 157 -4.90 -6.65 20.14
C THR A 157 -3.86 -6.10 21.12
N VAL A 158 -3.36 -4.87 20.90
CA VAL A 158 -2.52 -4.16 21.88
C VAL A 158 -3.29 -3.89 23.17
N LEU A 159 -4.53 -3.38 23.07
CA LEU A 159 -5.34 -3.09 24.26
C LEU A 159 -5.59 -4.37 25.08
N VAL A 160 -5.98 -5.45 24.40
CA VAL A 160 -6.16 -6.76 25.05
C VAL A 160 -4.86 -7.25 25.68
N TRP A 161 -3.73 -7.12 24.98
CA TRP A 161 -2.43 -7.51 25.52
C TRP A 161 -2.06 -6.72 26.78
N VAL A 162 -2.29 -5.39 26.79
CA VAL A 162 -2.04 -4.53 27.96
C VAL A 162 -2.88 -4.96 29.15
N GLU A 163 -4.18 -5.18 28.95
CA GLU A 163 -5.08 -5.62 30.02
C GLU A 163 -4.65 -6.95 30.65
N GLN A 164 -4.17 -7.88 29.82
CA GLN A 164 -3.76 -9.22 30.26
C GLN A 164 -2.35 -9.25 30.88
N ASN A 165 -1.38 -8.57 30.27
CA ASN A 165 0.05 -8.72 30.58
C ASN A 165 0.61 -7.56 31.43
N CYS A 166 -0.03 -6.39 31.42
CA CYS A 166 0.41 -5.21 32.17
C CYS A 166 -0.43 -4.92 33.42
N SER A 167 -1.33 -5.81 33.81
CA SER A 167 -2.04 -5.69 35.08
C SER A 167 -1.09 -5.88 36.27
N LEU A 168 -1.34 -5.22 37.40
CA LEU A 168 -0.52 -5.39 38.61
C LEU A 168 -0.43 -6.86 39.07
N ARG A 169 -1.48 -7.65 38.81
CA ARG A 169 -1.50 -9.07 39.13
C ARG A 169 -0.53 -9.87 38.26
N ALA A 170 -0.45 -9.55 36.97
CA ALA A 170 0.45 -10.20 36.01
C ALA A 170 1.90 -9.73 36.14
N LEU A 171 2.12 -8.44 36.44
CA LEU A 171 3.47 -7.87 36.54
C LEU A 171 4.20 -8.26 37.83
N ARG A 172 3.51 -8.40 38.96
CA ARG A 172 4.14 -8.68 40.27
C ARG A 172 5.07 -9.91 40.24
N PRO A 173 4.64 -11.09 39.73
CA PRO A 173 5.52 -12.25 39.61
C PRO A 173 6.75 -11.96 38.74
N GLY A 174 6.55 -11.38 37.55
CA GLY A 174 7.65 -11.07 36.63
C GLY A 174 8.68 -10.10 37.18
N VAL A 175 8.23 -9.07 37.91
CA VAL A 175 9.11 -8.11 38.59
C VAL A 175 9.90 -8.81 39.69
N LEU A 176 9.24 -9.63 40.51
CA LEU A 176 9.91 -10.36 41.59
C LEU A 176 10.95 -11.34 41.04
N ASP A 177 10.64 -12.05 39.97
CA ASP A 177 11.57 -12.99 39.36
C ASP A 177 12.75 -12.27 38.69
N SER A 178 12.50 -11.12 38.05
CA SER A 178 13.57 -10.29 37.48
C SER A 178 14.49 -9.70 38.55
N LEU A 179 13.92 -9.26 39.68
CA LEU A 179 14.70 -8.78 40.82
C LEU A 179 15.45 -9.91 41.52
N ARG A 180 14.86 -11.11 41.62
CA ARG A 180 15.54 -12.31 42.11
C ARG A 180 16.70 -12.68 41.20
N TYR A 181 16.48 -12.69 39.89
CA TYR A 181 17.51 -12.93 38.89
C TYR A 181 18.65 -11.90 38.99
N LEU A 182 18.32 -10.61 39.11
CA LEU A 182 19.31 -9.57 39.36
C LEU A 182 20.11 -9.88 40.62
N SER A 183 19.42 -10.22 41.71
CA SER A 183 20.03 -10.52 43.02
C SER A 183 20.95 -11.74 43.01
N THR A 184 20.67 -12.74 42.16
CA THR A 184 21.50 -13.95 42.04
C THR A 184 22.63 -13.81 41.03
N THR A 185 22.51 -12.89 40.06
CA THR A 185 23.47 -12.74 38.94
C THR A 185 24.45 -11.59 39.17
N THR A 186 24.10 -10.67 40.08
CA THR A 186 24.92 -9.49 40.44
C THR A 186 25.32 -9.55 41.90
N ASN A 187 26.33 -8.76 42.25
CA ASN A 187 26.73 -8.60 43.65
C ASN A 187 25.88 -7.56 44.39
N ILE A 188 24.69 -7.19 43.90
CA ILE A 188 23.84 -6.13 44.47
C ILE A 188 23.59 -6.28 45.97
N LEU A 189 23.45 -7.51 46.47
CA LEU A 189 23.17 -7.78 47.89
C LEU A 189 24.41 -7.67 48.79
N SER A 190 25.61 -7.75 48.22
CA SER A 190 26.88 -7.74 48.97
C SER A 190 27.66 -6.45 48.78
N ASP A 191 27.66 -5.90 47.55
CA ASP A 191 28.30 -4.65 47.21
C ASP A 191 27.52 -3.93 46.08
N PRO A 192 26.56 -3.05 46.45
CA PRO A 192 25.77 -2.29 45.49
C PRO A 192 26.57 -1.36 44.60
N SER A 193 27.81 -1.00 44.97
CA SER A 193 28.63 -0.03 44.22
C SER A 193 29.16 -0.61 42.90
N ARG A 194 29.14 -1.93 42.73
CA ARG A 194 29.63 -2.65 41.55
C ARG A 194 28.60 -2.78 40.43
N LEU A 195 27.32 -2.54 40.73
CA LEU A 195 26.22 -2.60 39.76
C LEU A 195 26.42 -1.77 38.48
N PRO A 196 26.95 -0.53 38.53
CA PRO A 196 27.19 0.26 37.32
C PRO A 196 28.17 -0.43 36.36
N GLU A 197 29.22 -1.05 36.90
CA GLU A 197 30.21 -1.79 36.12
C GLU A 197 29.62 -3.10 35.58
N GLU A 198 28.89 -3.84 36.41
CA GLU A 198 28.22 -5.10 36.02
C GLU A 198 27.18 -4.87 34.91
N ALA A 199 26.38 -3.79 35.01
CA ALA A 199 25.42 -3.40 33.98
C ALA A 199 26.10 -3.04 32.65
N THR A 200 27.20 -2.29 32.72
CA THR A 200 27.99 -1.90 31.54
C THR A 200 28.65 -3.12 30.88
N GLN A 201 29.15 -4.06 31.70
CA GLN A 201 29.72 -5.32 31.20
C GLN A 201 28.66 -6.21 30.56
N ALA A 202 27.45 -6.28 31.14
CA ALA A 202 26.35 -7.09 30.63
C ALA A 202 25.89 -6.67 29.22
N VAL A 203 25.96 -5.38 28.88
CA VAL A 203 25.59 -4.88 27.54
C VAL A 203 26.74 -4.88 26.51
N THR A 204 27.99 -5.02 26.99
CA THR A 204 29.20 -4.95 26.16
C THR A 204 29.76 -6.33 25.82
N LYS A 205 29.67 -7.30 26.73
CA LYS A 205 30.02 -8.71 26.47
C LYS A 205 28.85 -9.39 25.75
N LYS A 206 28.93 -9.50 24.43
CA LYS A 206 27.86 -10.01 23.56
C LYS A 206 27.58 -11.53 23.71
N GLU A 207 28.22 -12.23 24.64
CA GLU A 207 28.10 -13.68 24.80
C GLU A 207 28.07 -14.11 26.28
N LEU A 208 27.18 -15.08 26.58
CA LEU A 208 27.16 -15.97 27.77
C LEU A 208 26.49 -15.47 29.06
N VAL A 209 25.33 -14.81 28.99
CA VAL A 209 24.41 -14.80 30.15
C VAL A 209 23.12 -15.55 29.79
N PRO A 210 22.73 -16.61 30.52
CA PRO A 210 21.45 -17.28 30.32
C PRO A 210 20.33 -16.25 30.48
N ARG A 211 19.65 -15.93 29.36
CA ARG A 211 18.58 -14.93 29.38
C ARG A 211 17.41 -15.44 30.21
N PHE A 212 16.96 -14.61 31.14
CA PHE A 212 15.82 -14.89 31.99
C PHE A 212 14.57 -15.09 31.13
N LYS A 213 13.98 -16.29 31.19
CA LYS A 213 12.70 -16.61 30.55
C LYS A 213 11.65 -16.68 31.64
N PHE A 214 10.45 -16.14 31.38
CA PHE A 214 9.31 -16.39 32.24
C PHE A 214 9.06 -17.90 32.32
N SER A 215 9.12 -18.47 33.53
CA SER A 215 8.59 -19.81 33.77
C SER A 215 7.06 -19.71 33.82
N SER A 216 6.42 -19.88 32.66
CA SER A 216 4.96 -19.97 32.57
C SER A 216 4.46 -21.42 32.75
N GLU A 217 4.97 -22.13 33.76
CA GLU A 217 4.38 -23.39 34.21
C GLU A 217 3.91 -23.22 35.64
N HIS A 218 2.66 -22.79 35.84
CA HIS A 218 1.87 -23.09 37.03
C HIS A 218 0.40 -22.70 36.79
N GLN A 219 -0.29 -23.42 35.90
CA GLN A 219 -1.74 -23.60 36.00
C GLN A 219 -2.25 -24.78 35.12
N LYS A 220 -1.75 -25.99 35.39
CA LYS A 220 -2.47 -27.24 35.10
C LYS A 220 -2.20 -28.17 36.27
N ASP A 221 -2.98 -27.98 37.33
CA ASP A 221 -3.47 -29.01 38.25
C ASP A 221 -4.05 -28.32 39.48
N ARG A 222 -5.37 -28.08 39.42
CA ARG A 222 -6.36 -28.35 40.46
C ARG A 222 -7.73 -27.88 40.02
#